data_AF-A0A5C5SNS8-F1
#
_entry.id   AF-A0A5C5SNS8-F1
#
_cell.length_a   1.000
_cell.length_b   1.000
_cell.length_c   1.000
_cell.angle_alpha   90.00
_cell.angle_beta   90.00
_cell.angle_gamma   90.00
#
_symmetry.space_group_name_H-M   'P 1'
#
loop_
_entity.id
_entity.type
_entity.pdbx_description
1 polymer ?
#
loop_
_entity_poly.entity_id
_entity_poly.type
_entity_poly.pdbx_seq_one_letter_code
_entity_poly.pdbx_strand_id
1 'polypeptide(L)'
;MEAIGGVLAILAMGIAGAYAWSKNKSWKQKNVIWGLAAMLIIAPFLSWLIGVQYGILVGDGFAGGGLMVILFVIIFVFGLIAVLVGIFGNEEKHRAKFK
;
A
#
# COMPACT_ATOMS: atom_id res chain seq x y z
N MET A 1 17.39 6.33 -14.44
CA MET A 1 16.76 7.41 -13.65
C MET A 1 15.33 7.70 -14.11
N GLU A 2 15.02 7.59 -15.42
CA GLU A 2 13.66 7.86 -15.94
C GLU A 2 12.56 6.96 -15.36
N ALA A 3 12.85 5.66 -15.13
CA ALA A 3 11.86 4.72 -14.58
C ALA A 3 11.44 5.04 -13.12
N ILE A 4 12.32 5.63 -12.32
CA ILE A 4 12.02 5.95 -10.91
C ILE A 4 11.02 7.11 -10.83
N GLY A 5 11.19 8.14 -11.67
CA GLY A 5 10.27 9.27 -11.75
C GLY A 5 8.84 8.84 -12.11
N GLY A 6 8.70 7.94 -13.09
CA GLY A 6 7.40 7.37 -13.46
C GLY A 6 6.72 6.61 -12.32
N VAL A 7 7.48 5.76 -11.60
CA VAL A 7 6.96 4.99 -10.47
C VAL A 7 6.52 5.89 -9.30
N LEU A 8 7.29 6.94 -9.00
CA LEU A 8 6.92 7.92 -7.98
C LEU A 8 5.64 8.68 -8.37
N ALA A 9 5.48 9.04 -9.65
CA ALA A 9 4.26 9.69 -10.13
C ALA A 9 3.04 8.76 -9.99
N ILE A 10 3.17 7.47 -10.33
CA ILE A 10 2.10 6.48 -10.18
C ILE A 10 1.73 6.30 -8.70
N LEU A 11 2.72 6.19 -7.81
CA LEU A 11 2.49 6.12 -6.35
C LEU A 11 1.76 7.37 -5.85
N ALA A 12 2.21 8.56 -6.24
CA ALA A 12 1.58 9.81 -5.83
C ALA A 12 0.14 9.92 -6.32
N MET A 13 -0.12 9.58 -7.59
CA MET A 13 -1.48 9.57 -8.16
C MET A 13 -2.39 8.56 -7.46
N GLY A 14 -1.89 7.35 -7.18
CA GLY A 14 -2.65 6.33 -6.47
C GLY A 14 -3.02 6.73 -5.04
N ILE A 15 -2.08 7.33 -4.32
CA ILE A 15 -2.30 7.85 -2.95
C ILE A 15 -3.27 9.02 -2.98
N ALA A 16 -3.09 9.97 -3.91
CA ALA A 16 -3.99 11.12 -4.06
C ALA A 16 -5.41 10.68 -4.43
N GLY A 17 -5.54 9.71 -5.34
CA GLY A 17 -6.82 9.11 -5.73
C GLY A 17 -7.51 8.42 -4.55
N ALA A 18 -6.78 7.59 -3.81
CA ALA A 18 -7.30 6.93 -2.60
C ALA A 18 -7.76 7.96 -1.56
N TYR A 19 -6.96 9.02 -1.33
CA TYR A 19 -7.31 10.09 -0.41
C TYR A 19 -8.58 10.82 -0.84
N ALA A 20 -8.65 11.25 -2.10
CA ALA A 20 -9.81 11.96 -2.66
C ALA A 20 -11.10 11.11 -2.54
N TRP A 21 -11.01 9.81 -2.85
CA TRP A 21 -12.16 8.92 -2.76
C TRP A 21 -12.58 8.62 -1.31
N SER A 22 -11.63 8.68 -0.37
CA SER A 22 -11.85 8.40 1.05
C SER A 22 -12.53 9.56 1.80
N LYS A 23 -12.39 10.82 1.35
CA LYS A 23 -12.71 12.03 2.14
C LYS A 23 -14.12 12.05 2.73
N ASN A 24 -15.12 11.58 1.98
CA ASN A 24 -16.54 11.60 2.38
C ASN A 24 -17.11 10.21 2.71
N LYS A 25 -16.25 9.22 2.97
CA LYS A 25 -16.66 7.83 3.18
C LYS A 25 -16.63 7.43 4.65
N SER A 26 -17.44 6.44 5.03
CA SER A 26 -17.46 5.90 6.39
C SER A 26 -16.11 5.25 6.75
N TRP A 27 -15.85 5.04 8.04
CA TRP A 27 -14.58 4.43 8.48
C TRP A 27 -14.32 3.07 7.79
N LYS A 28 -15.36 2.24 7.65
CA LYS A 28 -15.31 0.97 6.93
C LYS A 28 -14.85 1.13 5.48
N GLN A 29 -15.52 2.03 4.76
CA GLN A 29 -15.25 2.30 3.36
C GLN A 29 -13.84 2.88 3.18
N LYS A 30 -13.37 3.73 4.10
CA LYS A 30 -11.98 4.24 4.11
C LYS A 30 -10.98 3.09 4.22
N ASN A 31 -11.20 2.12 5.11
CA ASN A 31 -10.31 0.97 5.25
C ASN A 31 -10.27 0.10 4.00
N VAL A 32 -11.41 -0.11 3.33
CA VAL A 32 -11.44 -0.85 2.04
C VAL A 32 -10.65 -0.09 0.97
N ILE A 33 -10.89 1.22 0.82
CA ILE A 33 -10.20 2.05 -0.19
C ILE A 33 -8.68 2.05 0.05
N TRP A 34 -8.24 2.27 1.29
CA TRP A 34 -6.82 2.28 1.63
C TRP A 34 -6.19 0.88 1.55
N GLY A 35 -6.93 -0.18 1.90
CA GLY A 35 -6.46 -1.54 1.74
C GLY A 35 -6.25 -1.93 0.28
N LEU A 36 -7.19 -1.58 -0.61
CA LEU A 36 -7.04 -1.78 -2.05
C LEU A 36 -5.91 -0.94 -2.63
N ALA A 37 -5.77 0.33 -2.23
CA ALA A 37 -4.65 1.16 -2.63
C ALA A 37 -3.30 0.56 -2.19
N ALA A 38 -3.25 0.02 -0.97
CA ALA A 38 -2.07 -0.66 -0.45
C ALA A 38 -1.71 -1.90 -1.27
N MET A 39 -2.69 -2.71 -1.67
CA MET A 39 -2.45 -3.92 -2.47
C MET A 39 -2.07 -3.64 -3.92
N LEU A 40 -2.83 -2.78 -4.59
CA LEU A 40 -2.78 -2.63 -6.05
C LEU A 40 -1.74 -1.61 -6.49
N ILE A 41 -1.39 -0.67 -5.61
CA ILE A 41 -0.50 0.44 -5.95
C ILE A 41 0.72 0.38 -5.02
N ILE A 42 0.53 0.52 -3.71
CA ILE A 42 1.68 0.70 -2.81
C ILE A 42 2.57 -0.54 -2.79
N ALA A 43 2.00 -1.74 -2.63
CA ALA A 43 2.74 -2.99 -2.56
C ALA A 43 3.63 -3.21 -3.80
N PRO A 44 3.12 -3.24 -5.05
CA PRO A 44 3.96 -3.51 -6.22
C PRO A 44 5.01 -2.41 -6.45
N PHE A 45 4.63 -1.13 -6.36
CA PHE A 45 5.53 -0.04 -6.74
C PHE A 45 6.57 0.28 -5.66
N LEU A 46 6.19 0.27 -4.37
CA LEU A 46 7.12 0.56 -3.28
C LEU A 46 8.12 -0.58 -3.07
N SER A 47 7.65 -1.84 -3.14
CA SER A 47 8.53 -3.00 -3.02
C SER A 47 9.54 -3.07 -4.16
N TRP A 48 9.11 -2.76 -5.40
CA TRP A 48 9.99 -2.67 -6.56
C TRP A 48 11.06 -1.60 -6.36
N LEU A 49 10.64 -0.39 -5.95
CA LEU A 49 11.55 0.75 -5.81
C LEU A 49 12.64 0.47 -4.77
N ILE A 50 12.27 -0.11 -3.61
CA ILE A 50 13.22 -0.45 -2.55
C ILE A 50 14.08 -1.66 -2.96
N GLY A 51 13.47 -2.72 -3.51
CA GLY A 51 14.17 -3.95 -3.88
C GLY A 51 15.22 -3.75 -4.97
N VAL A 52 14.87 -3.00 -6.03
CA VAL A 52 15.82 -2.68 -7.11
C VAL A 52 16.96 -1.81 -6.58
N GLN A 53 16.65 -0.77 -5.79
CA GLN A 53 17.68 0.10 -5.24
C GLN A 53 18.65 -0.66 -4.32
N TYR A 54 18.12 -1.57 -3.50
CA TYR A 54 18.92 -2.42 -2.63
C TYR A 54 19.78 -3.40 -3.42
N GLY A 55 19.22 -4.05 -4.45
CA GLY A 55 19.97 -4.95 -5.33
C GLY A 55 21.13 -4.24 -6.05
N ILE A 56 20.94 -3.00 -6.49
CA ILE A 56 22.01 -2.16 -7.07
C ILE A 56 23.07 -1.83 -6.01
N LEU A 57 22.64 -1.47 -4.80
CA LEU A 57 23.54 -1.06 -3.71
C LEU A 57 24.41 -2.22 -3.23
N VAL A 58 23.86 -3.44 -3.18
CA VAL A 58 24.57 -4.66 -2.79
C VAL A 58 25.32 -5.30 -3.97
N GLY A 59 24.92 -4.98 -5.21
CA GLY A 59 25.46 -5.61 -6.42
C GLY A 59 24.96 -7.04 -6.65
N ASP A 60 23.85 -7.43 -6.00
CA ASP A 60 23.25 -8.76 -6.09
C ASP A 60 21.74 -8.67 -6.40
N GLY A 61 21.36 -9.16 -7.57
CA GLY A 61 19.98 -9.20 -8.02
C GLY A 61 19.10 -10.15 -7.21
N PHE A 62 19.67 -11.20 -6.60
CA PHE A 62 18.92 -12.11 -5.74
C PHE A 62 18.57 -11.44 -4.41
N ALA A 63 19.53 -10.72 -3.80
CA ALA A 63 19.27 -9.93 -2.61
C ALA A 63 18.19 -8.85 -2.85
N GLY A 64 18.26 -8.14 -3.98
CA GLY A 64 17.25 -7.16 -4.38
C GLY A 64 15.86 -7.78 -4.63
N GLY A 65 15.81 -8.88 -5.38
CA GLY A 65 14.57 -9.61 -5.67
C GLY A 65 13.95 -10.22 -4.41
N GLY A 66 14.76 -10.77 -3.52
CA GLY A 66 14.32 -11.31 -2.24
C GLY A 66 13.68 -10.24 -1.37
N LEU A 67 14.33 -9.08 -1.23
CA LEU A 67 13.78 -7.95 -0.48
C LEU A 67 12.46 -7.43 -1.11
N MET A 68 12.41 -7.36 -2.44
CA MET A 68 11.20 -6.98 -3.18
C MET A 68 10.01 -7.88 -2.83
N VAL A 69 10.20 -9.21 -2.88
CA VAL A 69 9.12 -10.17 -2.56
C VAL A 69 8.70 -10.05 -1.10
N ILE A 70 9.65 -9.95 -0.17
CA ILE A 70 9.36 -9.81 1.26
C ILE A 70 8.52 -8.55 1.52
N LEU A 71 8.94 -7.40 0.97
CA LEU A 71 8.21 -6.14 1.13
C LEU A 71 6.84 -6.19 0.48
N PHE A 72 6.74 -6.77 -0.72
CA PHE A 72 5.47 -6.94 -1.41
C PHE A 72 4.47 -7.72 -0.54
N VAL A 73 4.86 -8.89 -0.02
CA VAL A 73 3.98 -9.73 0.80
C VAL A 73 3.56 -9.02 2.07
N ILE A 74 4.49 -8.35 2.78
CA ILE A 74 4.18 -7.63 4.01
C ILE A 74 3.15 -6.53 3.75
N ILE A 75 3.39 -5.65 2.78
CA ILE A 75 2.48 -4.54 2.46
C ILE A 75 1.13 -5.07 1.96
N PHE A 76 1.14 -6.14 1.15
CA PHE A 76 -0.08 -6.77 0.65
C PHE A 76 -0.93 -7.35 1.79
N VAL A 77 -0.32 -8.01 2.77
CA VAL A 77 -1.03 -8.54 3.95
C VAL A 77 -1.63 -7.41 4.78
N PHE A 78 -0.92 -6.29 4.98
CA PHE A 78 -1.50 -5.11 5.64
C PHE A 78 -2.70 -4.56 4.87
N GLY A 79 -2.60 -4.48 3.54
CA GLY A 79 -3.72 -4.13 2.67
C GLY A 79 -4.91 -5.08 2.84
N LEU A 80 -4.64 -6.39 2.92
CA LEU A 80 -5.65 -7.43 3.11
C LEU A 80 -6.37 -7.29 4.43
N ILE A 81 -5.63 -7.09 5.52
CA ILE A 81 -6.21 -6.86 6.84
C ILE A 81 -7.10 -5.60 6.80
N ALA A 82 -6.65 -4.51 6.17
CA ALA A 82 -7.46 -3.29 6.05
C ALA A 82 -8.76 -3.52 5.28
N VAL A 83 -8.73 -4.25 4.15
CA VAL A 83 -9.95 -4.62 3.41
C VAL A 83 -10.88 -5.48 4.26
N LEU A 84 -10.35 -6.51 4.94
CA LEU A 84 -11.14 -7.39 5.80
C LEU A 84 -11.80 -6.62 6.94
N VAL A 85 -11.07 -5.73 7.62
CA VAL A 85 -11.61 -4.86 8.66
C VAL A 85 -12.66 -3.90 8.10
N GLY A 86 -12.48 -3.41 6.88
CA GLY A 86 -13.45 -2.56 6.20
C GLY A 86 -14.76 -3.27 5.86
N ILE A 87 -14.68 -4.53 5.41
CA ILE A 87 -15.85 -5.33 5.02
C ILE A 87 -16.57 -5.90 6.26
N PHE A 88 -15.83 -6.52 7.17
CA PHE A 88 -16.38 -7.29 8.30
C PHE A 88 -16.39 -6.54 9.63
N GLY A 89 -15.73 -5.38 9.73
CA GLY A 89 -15.73 -4.59 10.97
C GLY A 89 -17.14 -4.17 11.37
N ASN A 90 -17.36 -3.77 12.62
CA ASN A 90 -18.64 -3.18 13.06
C ASN A 90 -18.44 -1.68 13.32
N GLU A 91 -19.29 -0.82 12.76
CA GLU A 91 -19.13 0.64 12.85
C GLU A 91 -19.32 1.17 14.27
N GLU A 92 -20.12 0.49 15.08
CA GLU A 92 -20.48 0.89 16.45
C GLU A 92 -19.27 0.89 17.40
N LYS A 93 -18.42 -0.14 17.32
CA LYS A 93 -17.18 -0.22 18.11
C LYS A 93 -16.18 0.88 17.78
N HIS A 94 -16.22 1.42 16.55
CA HIS A 94 -15.31 2.49 16.15
C HIS A 94 -15.74 3.86 16.67
N ARG A 95 -17.04 4.19 16.70
CA ARG A 95 -17.51 5.44 17.31
C ARG A 95 -17.29 5.50 18.81
N ALA A 96 -17.42 4.37 19.51
CA ALA A 96 -17.20 4.31 20.96
C ALA A 96 -15.73 4.48 21.38
N LYS A 97 -14.78 4.19 20.48
CA LYS A 97 -13.33 4.28 20.77
C LYS A 97 -12.74 5.69 20.62
N PHE A 98 -13.44 6.59 19.94
CA PHE A 98 -13.00 7.97 19.66
C PHE A 98 -13.97 9.03 20.23
N LYS A 99 -14.83 8.63 21.16
CA LYS A 99 -15.64 9.52 21.99
C LYS A 99 -14.99 9.62 23.37
#